data_AF-A0A5P9FJE1-F1
#
_entry.id   AF-A0A5P9FJE1-F1
#
_cell.length_a   1.000
_cell.length_b   1.000
_cell.length_c   1.000
_cell.angle_alpha   90.00
_cell.angle_beta   90.00
_cell.angle_gamma   90.00
#
_symmetry.space_group_name_H-M   'P 1'
#
loop_
_entity.id
_entity.type
_entity.pdbx_description
1 polymer ?
#
loop_
_entity_poly.entity_id
_entity_poly.type
_entity_poly.pdbx_seq_one_letter_code
_entity_poly.pdbx_strand_id
1 'polypeptide(L)'
;MPSHITRSPSTGYYFGMTRLRYGFNSSFRLLAALIVYGAIFFEVMLYTLSLEGNGATLWIILAAQTIRILLYPSVGALTTILSIAYFTLFLFPSIGLILYDGILPLQSVSAFIISFDFLRTFARPHWKNSHPTHLITTRRAIFLFFATQVWMIASPFVLSSGLITLVAPLSISAILFEVMLRSKRKKSIIVPAMLSYGLVFFSYALLHWSGFGRLVVGTYLIYVFVVAMYYYDVKFRVWLVPAILPLALYLAQLSRYGTVDNFAVLVGGSAGHHMIVTEDAINYAEEGRPLGLLAFWEQFQLLFLGWFPRIIWPEKPSGLGLTSVDTLYGRAGVAANHSISLGFLGEQYLLLGNFAYAGLSLMLVTILFLRRLVSLFSRGLIAPIAAFDVSLISFFWGSMSTFGNRVWFLVVPGLLFLFILRLQLGKAKRSS
;
A
#
# COMPACT_ATOMS: atom_id res chain seq x y z
N MET A 1 1.50 53.03 18.99
CA MET A 1 1.01 51.63 19.13
C MET A 1 2.08 50.70 18.60
N PRO A 2 2.71 49.86 19.44
CA PRO A 2 3.81 49.01 19.00
C PRO A 2 3.27 47.78 18.25
N SER A 3 3.83 47.54 17.07
CA SER A 3 3.57 46.38 16.23
C SER A 3 4.12 45.12 16.90
N HIS A 4 3.22 44.25 17.37
CA HIS A 4 3.58 42.91 17.80
C HIS A 4 4.07 42.09 16.60
N ILE A 5 5.38 42.10 16.38
CA ILE A 5 6.08 41.14 15.54
C ILE A 5 6.01 39.79 16.27
N THR A 6 5.00 38.99 15.91
CA THR A 6 4.90 37.60 16.34
C THR A 6 6.03 36.83 15.65
N ARG A 7 7.07 36.50 16.41
CA ARG A 7 8.13 35.60 15.97
C ARG A 7 7.49 34.29 15.51
N SER A 8 7.58 34.02 14.22
CA SER A 8 7.31 32.71 13.63
C SER A 8 8.07 31.65 14.43
N PRO A 9 7.42 30.58 14.95
CA PRO A 9 8.16 29.48 15.54
C PRO A 9 9.02 28.87 14.43
N SER A 10 10.33 29.03 14.58
CA SER A 10 11.35 28.45 13.73
C SER A 10 11.12 26.95 13.57
N THR A 11 10.59 26.54 12.42
CA THR A 11 10.53 25.14 11.96
C THR A 11 11.92 24.55 11.66
N GLY A 12 13.00 25.27 11.98
CA GLY A 12 14.40 24.85 11.79
C GLY A 12 14.95 23.86 12.82
N TYR A 13 14.27 23.62 13.95
CA TYR A 13 14.86 22.80 15.02
C TYR A 13 14.72 21.28 14.84
N TYR A 14 13.88 20.79 13.93
CA TYR A 14 13.70 19.34 13.74
C TYR A 14 14.68 18.68 12.76
N PHE A 15 15.39 19.47 11.93
CA PHE A 15 16.41 18.94 11.02
C PHE A 15 17.80 18.81 11.66
N GLY A 16 18.07 19.52 12.77
CA GLY A 16 19.36 19.46 13.47
C GLY A 16 19.54 18.23 14.35
N MET A 17 18.50 17.80 15.06
CA MET A 17 18.59 16.64 15.98
C MET A 17 18.59 15.27 15.27
N THR A 18 18.17 15.20 14.01
CA THR A 18 18.30 13.96 13.22
C THR A 18 19.70 13.78 12.64
N ARG A 19 20.55 14.81 12.52
CA ARG A 19 21.94 14.64 12.09
C ARG A 19 22.89 14.27 13.23
N LEU A 20 22.65 14.74 14.46
CA LEU A 20 23.56 14.51 15.59
C LEU A 20 23.35 13.18 16.34
N ARG A 21 22.30 12.40 16.03
CA ARG A 21 22.07 11.04 16.60
C ARG A 21 22.48 9.86 15.72
N TYR A 22 23.07 10.12 14.54
CA TYR A 22 23.50 9.06 13.61
C TYR A 22 25.03 8.93 13.47
N GLY A 23 25.81 9.64 14.30
CA GLY A 23 27.27 9.61 14.26
C GLY A 23 27.91 8.36 14.89
N PHE A 24 27.19 7.64 15.75
CA PHE A 24 27.67 6.38 16.32
C PHE A 24 27.03 5.18 15.60
N ASN A 25 27.90 4.37 14.98
CA ASN A 25 27.69 2.98 14.57
C ASN A 25 26.87 2.68 13.29
N SER A 26 27.11 3.40 12.18
CA SER A 26 26.63 2.96 10.85
C SER A 26 27.17 1.57 10.48
N SER A 27 28.46 1.29 10.76
CA SER A 27 29.11 0.01 10.50
C SER A 27 28.55 -1.13 11.36
N PHE A 28 28.30 -0.90 12.65
CA PHE A 28 27.68 -1.90 13.52
C PHE A 28 26.22 -2.20 13.12
N ARG A 29 25.45 -1.17 12.73
CA ARG A 29 24.09 -1.38 12.22
C ARG A 29 24.10 -2.17 10.91
N LEU A 30 25.07 -1.90 10.03
CA LEU A 30 25.26 -2.67 8.80
C LEU A 30 25.64 -4.12 9.09
N LEU A 31 26.58 -4.35 10.01
CA LEU A 31 26.99 -5.69 10.42
C LEU A 31 25.84 -6.47 11.07
N ALA A 32 25.10 -5.86 12.00
CA ALA A 32 23.93 -6.47 12.62
C ALA A 32 22.84 -6.79 11.58
N ALA A 33 22.62 -5.88 10.62
CA ALA A 33 21.72 -6.13 9.50
C ALA A 33 22.19 -7.32 8.64
N LEU A 34 23.48 -7.36 8.28
CA LEU A 34 24.06 -8.47 7.50
C LEU A 34 23.94 -9.81 8.24
N ILE A 35 24.18 -9.84 9.55
CA ILE A 35 24.01 -11.06 10.36
C ILE A 35 22.55 -11.50 10.37
N VAL A 36 21.61 -10.58 10.61
CA VAL A 36 20.17 -10.90 10.65
C VAL A 36 19.66 -11.34 9.28
N TYR A 37 19.98 -10.63 8.20
CA TYR A 37 19.56 -11.04 6.85
C TYR A 37 20.30 -12.27 6.36
N GLY A 38 21.56 -12.45 6.74
CA GLY A 38 22.33 -13.67 6.47
C GLY A 38 21.68 -14.87 7.14
N ALA A 39 21.25 -14.75 8.39
CA ALA A 39 20.51 -15.80 9.10
C ALA A 39 19.13 -16.05 8.46
N ILE A 40 18.38 -15.01 8.09
CA ILE A 40 17.11 -15.16 7.35
C ILE A 40 17.33 -15.92 6.05
N PHE A 41 18.30 -15.48 5.24
CA PHE A 41 18.58 -16.08 3.94
C PHE A 41 19.06 -17.53 4.09
N PHE A 42 19.93 -17.80 5.07
CA PHE A 42 20.41 -19.15 5.37
C PHE A 42 19.26 -20.08 5.78
N GLU A 43 18.37 -19.64 6.67
CA GLU A 43 17.21 -20.43 7.11
C GLU A 43 16.24 -20.70 5.96
N VAL A 44 15.96 -19.67 5.12
CA VAL A 44 15.13 -19.84 3.92
C VAL A 44 15.78 -20.83 2.96
N MET A 45 17.09 -20.74 2.72
CA MET A 45 17.81 -21.67 1.86
C MET A 45 17.78 -23.11 2.41
N LEU A 46 17.97 -23.30 3.73
CA LEU A 46 17.87 -24.62 4.35
C LEU A 46 16.48 -25.23 4.15
N TYR A 47 15.44 -24.43 4.40
CA TYR A 47 14.05 -24.84 4.21
C TYR A 47 13.75 -25.19 2.75
N THR A 48 14.14 -24.35 1.79
CA THR A 48 13.97 -24.60 0.35
C THR A 48 14.76 -25.83 -0.12
N LEU A 49 15.89 -26.14 0.51
CA LEU A 49 16.69 -27.33 0.19
C LEU A 49 16.21 -28.60 0.90
N SER A 50 15.03 -28.59 1.55
CA SER A 50 14.46 -29.72 2.29
C SER A 50 15.37 -30.29 3.40
N LEU A 51 16.35 -29.52 3.85
CA LEU A 51 17.15 -29.83 5.03
C LEU A 51 16.34 -29.34 6.24
N GLU A 52 16.03 -30.22 7.20
CA GLU A 52 15.20 -29.94 8.39
C GLU A 52 15.53 -28.57 9.02
N GLY A 53 14.78 -27.54 8.62
CA GLY A 53 14.95 -26.18 9.12
C GLY A 53 14.48 -26.11 10.57
N ASN A 54 15.26 -25.46 11.43
CA ASN A 54 14.87 -25.29 12.82
C ASN A 54 13.90 -24.12 12.93
N GLY A 55 12.60 -24.42 12.87
CA GLY A 55 11.53 -23.42 12.98
C GLY A 55 11.66 -22.46 14.18
N ALA A 56 12.41 -22.83 15.23
CA ALA A 56 12.72 -21.95 16.35
C ALA A 56 13.53 -20.69 15.94
N THR A 57 14.51 -20.83 15.04
CA THR A 57 15.31 -19.69 14.54
C THR A 57 14.43 -18.67 13.83
N LEU A 58 13.45 -19.15 13.06
CA LEU A 58 12.47 -18.30 12.39
C LEU A 58 11.60 -17.52 13.39
N TRP A 59 11.07 -18.18 14.42
CA TRP A 59 10.27 -17.51 15.44
C TRP A 59 11.05 -16.41 16.15
N ILE A 60 12.34 -16.62 16.41
CA ILE A 60 13.24 -15.61 16.96
C ILE A 60 13.39 -14.43 16.01
N ILE A 61 13.61 -14.70 14.72
CA ILE A 61 13.70 -13.66 13.68
C ILE A 61 12.39 -12.87 13.59
N LEU A 62 11.24 -13.55 13.51
CA LEU A 62 9.93 -12.91 13.43
C LEU A 62 9.62 -12.07 14.67
N ALA A 63 9.95 -12.59 15.86
CA ALA A 63 9.80 -11.86 17.11
C ALA A 63 10.71 -10.62 17.12
N ALA A 64 11.99 -10.76 16.74
CA ALA A 64 12.93 -9.65 16.67
C ALA A 64 12.48 -8.57 15.66
N GLN A 65 11.97 -8.98 14.50
CA GLN A 65 11.46 -8.08 13.47
C GLN A 65 10.17 -7.39 13.89
N THR A 66 9.25 -8.13 14.53
CA THR A 66 8.02 -7.58 15.13
C THR A 66 8.37 -6.55 16.18
N ILE A 67 9.25 -6.87 17.12
CA ILE A 67 9.74 -5.94 18.16
C ILE A 67 10.36 -4.70 17.49
N ARG A 68 11.21 -4.88 16.49
CA ARG A 68 11.82 -3.77 15.75
C ARG A 68 10.76 -2.87 15.11
N ILE A 69 9.75 -3.44 14.44
CA ILE A 69 8.66 -2.68 13.80
C ILE A 69 7.78 -1.97 14.84
N LEU A 70 7.50 -2.60 15.98
CA LEU A 70 6.70 -2.02 17.07
C LEU A 70 7.42 -0.86 17.78
N LEU A 71 8.74 -0.99 17.99
CA LEU A 71 9.56 0.01 18.67
C LEU A 71 9.95 1.17 17.76
N TYR A 72 10.03 0.96 16.45
CA TYR A 72 10.40 2.02 15.52
C TYR A 72 9.20 2.97 15.30
N PRO A 73 9.33 4.28 15.60
CA PRO A 73 8.28 5.22 15.27
C PRO A 73 8.07 5.22 13.76
N SER A 74 6.82 5.05 13.30
CA SER A 74 6.53 5.13 11.87
C SER A 74 6.75 6.56 11.39
N VAL A 75 7.86 6.79 10.68
CA VAL A 75 8.23 8.10 10.13
C VAL A 75 7.81 8.13 8.66
N GLY A 76 6.51 8.30 8.44
CA GLY A 76 5.93 8.57 7.12
C GLY A 76 5.12 7.42 6.50
N ALA A 77 4.43 7.78 5.41
CA ALA A 77 3.48 6.97 4.67
C ALA A 77 3.94 5.53 4.42
N LEU A 78 5.10 5.38 3.78
CA LEU A 78 5.68 4.08 3.42
C LEU A 78 5.90 3.18 4.64
N THR A 79 6.51 3.67 5.71
CA THR A 79 6.74 2.84 6.90
C THR A 79 5.44 2.44 7.58
N THR A 80 4.46 3.34 7.61
CA THR A 80 3.14 3.06 8.17
C THR A 80 2.43 1.97 7.40
N ILE A 81 2.35 2.07 6.07
CA ILE A 81 1.65 1.08 5.26
C ILE A 81 2.36 -0.26 5.24
N LEU A 82 3.70 -0.29 5.16
CA LEU A 82 4.44 -1.55 5.21
C LEU A 82 4.25 -2.23 6.57
N SER A 83 4.15 -1.46 7.66
CA SER A 83 3.86 -2.03 8.98
C SER A 83 2.43 -2.58 9.05
N ILE A 84 1.46 -1.85 8.51
CA ILE A 84 0.07 -2.34 8.43
C ILE A 84 0.02 -3.64 7.63
N ALA A 85 0.63 -3.68 6.44
CA ALA A 85 0.72 -4.86 5.59
C ALA A 85 1.41 -6.04 6.31
N TYR A 86 2.51 -5.78 7.04
CA TYR A 86 3.19 -6.81 7.83
C TYR A 86 2.23 -7.52 8.79
N PHE A 87 1.52 -6.75 9.62
CA PHE A 87 0.61 -7.33 10.61
C PHE A 87 -0.61 -7.98 9.95
N THR A 88 -1.22 -7.32 8.97
CA THR A 88 -2.51 -7.75 8.40
C THR A 88 -2.40 -8.87 7.38
N LEU A 89 -1.33 -8.89 6.59
CA LEU A 89 -1.14 -9.83 5.50
C LEU A 89 -0.17 -10.96 5.85
N PHE A 90 0.82 -10.72 6.71
CA PHE A 90 1.87 -11.70 6.94
C PHE A 90 1.84 -12.27 8.36
N LEU A 91 2.06 -11.46 9.39
CA LEU A 91 2.23 -11.96 10.75
C LEU A 91 0.98 -12.67 11.28
N PHE A 92 -0.18 -12.00 11.25
CA PHE A 92 -1.40 -12.58 11.81
C PHE A 92 -1.85 -13.81 11.00
N PRO A 93 -1.93 -13.75 9.66
CA PRO A 93 -2.15 -14.94 8.83
C PRO A 93 -1.19 -16.11 9.10
N SER A 94 0.12 -15.85 9.22
CA SER A 94 1.11 -16.91 9.49
C SER A 94 0.84 -17.63 10.79
N ILE A 95 0.46 -16.90 11.85
CA ILE A 95 0.11 -17.53 13.13
C ILE A 95 -1.06 -18.50 12.94
N GLY A 96 -2.08 -18.15 12.16
CA GLY A 96 -3.20 -19.04 11.88
C GLY A 96 -2.80 -20.25 11.04
N LEU A 97 -2.06 -20.03 9.96
CA LEU A 97 -1.61 -21.13 9.08
C LEU A 97 -0.76 -22.15 9.84
N ILE A 98 0.13 -21.69 10.72
CA ILE A 98 0.98 -22.57 11.51
C ILE A 98 0.15 -23.34 12.55
N LEU A 99 -0.75 -22.66 13.27
CA LEU A 99 -1.49 -23.27 14.37
C LEU A 99 -2.61 -24.21 13.90
N TYR A 100 -3.22 -23.97 12.73
CA TYR A 100 -4.43 -24.69 12.30
C TYR A 100 -4.24 -25.53 11.05
N ASP A 101 -3.40 -25.09 10.11
CA ASP A 101 -3.22 -25.77 8.82
C ASP A 101 -1.87 -26.52 8.72
N GLY A 102 -0.98 -26.30 9.70
CA GLY A 102 0.38 -26.87 9.69
C GLY A 102 1.28 -26.32 8.58
N ILE A 103 0.85 -25.26 7.89
CA ILE A 103 1.58 -24.64 6.79
C ILE A 103 2.61 -23.67 7.39
N LEU A 104 3.86 -23.76 6.93
CA LEU A 104 4.97 -22.88 7.32
C LEU A 104 5.25 -21.87 6.20
N PRO A 105 4.61 -20.68 6.18
CA PRO A 105 4.75 -19.72 5.09
C PRO A 105 6.04 -18.89 5.17
N LEU A 106 7.16 -19.55 5.48
CA LEU A 106 8.46 -18.96 5.80
C LEU A 106 9.00 -18.11 4.64
N GLN A 107 8.90 -18.63 3.41
CA GLN A 107 9.42 -17.94 2.23
C GLN A 107 8.70 -16.61 2.03
N SER A 108 7.37 -16.61 2.15
CA SER A 108 6.52 -15.43 2.00
C SER A 108 6.84 -14.33 3.03
N VAL A 109 6.93 -14.69 4.31
CA VAL A 109 7.20 -13.72 5.38
C VAL A 109 8.62 -13.16 5.28
N SER A 110 9.61 -14.01 4.97
CA SER A 110 11.01 -13.61 4.82
C SER A 110 11.20 -12.68 3.63
N ALA A 111 10.63 -13.03 2.48
CA ALA A 111 10.64 -12.18 1.29
C ALA A 111 9.98 -10.81 1.56
N PHE A 112 8.91 -10.79 2.36
CA PHE A 112 8.25 -9.55 2.75
C PHE A 112 9.14 -8.69 3.64
N ILE A 113 9.79 -9.26 4.67
CA ILE A 113 10.70 -8.53 5.57
C ILE A 113 11.87 -7.92 4.78
N ILE A 114 12.48 -8.69 3.88
CA ILE A 114 13.54 -8.20 2.99
C ILE A 114 13.02 -7.05 2.12
N SER A 115 11.83 -7.21 1.51
CA SER A 115 11.19 -6.18 0.70
C SER A 115 10.87 -4.92 1.51
N PHE A 116 10.36 -5.07 2.73
CA PHE A 116 10.07 -3.99 3.66
C PHE A 116 11.31 -3.14 3.89
N ASP A 117 12.42 -3.77 4.22
CA ASP A 117 13.65 -3.09 4.56
C ASP A 117 14.35 -2.50 3.35
N PHE A 118 14.32 -3.21 2.22
CA PHE A 118 14.80 -2.69 0.95
C PHE A 118 14.05 -1.41 0.57
N LEU A 119 12.72 -1.45 0.52
CA LEU A 119 11.90 -0.28 0.19
C LEU A 119 12.15 0.85 1.17
N ARG A 120 12.14 0.58 2.47
CA ARG A 120 12.38 1.60 3.50
C ARG A 120 13.76 2.26 3.39
N THR A 121 14.80 1.48 3.11
CA THR A 121 16.19 1.96 3.05
C THR A 121 16.41 2.88 1.84
N PHE A 122 15.88 2.49 0.69
CA PHE A 122 16.11 3.20 -0.57
C PHE A 122 15.06 4.29 -0.86
N ALA A 123 13.87 4.21 -0.27
CA ALA A 123 12.80 5.20 -0.45
C ALA A 123 12.98 6.47 0.41
N ARG A 124 14.24 6.87 0.67
CA ARG A 124 14.59 8.04 1.49
C ARG A 124 13.66 9.21 1.19
N PRO A 125 13.14 9.91 2.22
CA PRO A 125 12.23 11.02 2.02
C PRO A 125 12.89 12.08 1.14
N HIS A 126 12.49 12.16 -0.13
CA HIS A 126 12.90 13.21 -1.06
C HIS A 126 12.07 14.47 -0.78
N TRP A 127 12.20 14.98 0.44
CA TRP A 127 11.41 16.12 0.90
C TRP A 127 12.29 17.35 0.77
N LYS A 128 12.53 17.78 -0.47
CA LYS A 128 13.03 19.14 -0.68
C LYS A 128 11.92 20.08 -0.21
N ASN A 129 12.32 21.18 0.45
CA ASN A 129 11.47 22.32 0.81
C ASN A 129 10.82 22.90 -0.46
N SER A 130 9.78 22.23 -0.97
CA SER A 130 8.92 22.76 -2.00
C SER A 130 8.27 23.98 -1.39
N HIS A 131 8.57 25.14 -1.96
CA HIS A 131 7.98 26.38 -1.54
C HIS A 131 6.46 26.25 -1.55
N PRO A 132 5.73 26.91 -0.63
CA PRO A 132 4.29 26.95 -0.66
C PRO A 132 3.86 27.53 -2.01
N THR A 133 3.54 26.66 -2.96
CA THR A 133 2.84 27.09 -4.16
C THR A 133 1.46 27.48 -3.68
N HIS A 134 1.19 28.78 -3.61
CA HIS A 134 -0.15 29.33 -3.45
C HIS A 134 -0.97 28.95 -4.69
N LEU A 135 -1.37 27.68 -4.80
CA LEU A 135 -1.97 27.14 -6.02
C LEU A 135 -3.43 27.58 -6.16
N ILE A 136 -4.14 27.73 -5.04
CA ILE A 136 -5.57 28.06 -5.03
C ILE A 136 -5.85 28.90 -3.78
N THR A 137 -6.80 29.85 -3.88
CA THR A 137 -7.34 30.50 -2.70
C THR A 137 -8.04 29.47 -1.80
N THR A 138 -7.89 29.60 -0.48
CA THR A 138 -8.40 28.56 0.43
C THR A 138 -9.92 28.37 0.33
N ARG A 139 -10.69 29.44 0.07
CA ARG A 139 -12.16 29.33 -0.10
C ARG A 139 -12.53 28.45 -1.30
N ARG A 140 -11.84 28.63 -2.43
CA ARG A 140 -12.03 27.77 -3.61
C ARG A 140 -11.61 26.33 -3.32
N ALA A 141 -10.51 26.11 -2.60
CA ALA A 141 -10.08 24.77 -2.22
C ALA A 141 -11.12 24.03 -1.36
N ILE A 142 -11.74 24.71 -0.38
CA ILE A 142 -12.81 24.15 0.46
C ILE A 142 -14.05 23.81 -0.38
N PHE A 143 -14.48 24.72 -1.23
CA PHE A 143 -15.64 24.48 -2.11
C PHE A 143 -15.39 23.28 -3.04
N LEU A 144 -14.24 23.26 -3.73
CA LEU A 144 -13.86 22.16 -4.61
C LEU A 144 -13.71 20.84 -3.83
N PHE A 145 -13.19 20.89 -2.60
CA PHE A 145 -13.08 19.73 -1.74
C PHE A 145 -14.47 19.12 -1.50
N PHE A 146 -15.44 19.89 -1.00
CA PHE A 146 -16.79 19.36 -0.78
C PHE A 146 -17.49 18.98 -2.08
N ALA A 147 -17.27 19.69 -3.18
CA ALA A 147 -17.79 19.29 -4.49
C ALA A 147 -17.27 17.91 -4.92
N THR A 148 -15.99 17.61 -4.69
CA THR A 148 -15.44 16.26 -4.95
C THR A 148 -16.01 15.19 -4.01
N GLN A 149 -16.37 15.53 -2.77
CA GLN A 149 -17.03 14.61 -1.85
C GLN A 149 -18.46 14.27 -2.32
N VAL A 150 -19.22 15.28 -2.74
CA VAL A 150 -20.54 15.09 -3.36
C VAL A 150 -20.41 14.26 -4.63
N TRP A 151 -19.41 14.54 -5.47
CA TRP A 151 -19.14 13.73 -6.67
C TRP A 151 -18.85 12.27 -6.32
N MET A 152 -18.05 11.97 -5.29
CA MET A 152 -17.80 10.60 -4.83
C MET A 152 -19.09 9.86 -4.42
N ILE A 153 -20.02 10.55 -3.75
CA ILE A 153 -21.30 9.95 -3.33
C ILE A 153 -22.26 9.79 -4.51
N ALA A 154 -22.36 10.79 -5.38
CA ALA A 154 -23.34 10.82 -6.46
C ALA A 154 -22.93 9.98 -7.68
N SER A 155 -21.63 9.87 -7.94
CA SER A 155 -21.12 9.27 -9.18
C SER A 155 -21.51 7.80 -9.39
N PRO A 156 -21.59 6.93 -8.37
CA PRO A 156 -21.99 5.54 -8.62
C PRO A 156 -23.47 5.40 -9.01
N PHE A 157 -24.31 6.43 -8.77
CA PHE A 157 -25.70 6.47 -9.24
C PHE A 157 -25.83 6.88 -10.70
N VAL A 158 -24.90 7.72 -11.19
CA VAL A 158 -24.96 8.31 -12.53
C VAL A 158 -24.15 7.49 -13.53
N LEU A 159 -23.01 6.98 -13.08
CA LEU A 159 -22.05 6.26 -13.89
C LEU A 159 -22.00 4.82 -13.39
N SER A 160 -22.41 3.87 -14.23
CA SER A 160 -22.32 2.42 -13.96
C SER A 160 -20.88 1.91 -13.83
N SER A 161 -19.87 2.79 -13.87
CA SER A 161 -18.44 2.50 -13.88
C SER A 161 -17.82 2.35 -12.48
N GLY A 162 -18.38 1.46 -11.66
CA GLY A 162 -17.72 0.81 -10.51
C GLY A 162 -16.85 1.70 -9.62
N LEU A 163 -15.65 1.21 -9.24
CA LEU A 163 -14.71 1.89 -8.32
C LEU A 163 -14.03 3.13 -8.91
N ILE A 164 -13.96 3.28 -10.24
CA ILE A 164 -13.22 4.36 -10.90
C ILE A 164 -13.83 5.73 -10.54
N THR A 165 -15.16 5.76 -10.47
CA THR A 165 -15.95 6.95 -10.14
C THR A 165 -15.73 7.45 -8.72
N LEU A 166 -15.32 6.56 -7.80
CA LEU A 166 -14.91 6.91 -6.44
C LEU A 166 -13.44 7.36 -6.36
N VAL A 167 -12.54 6.62 -7.02
CA VAL A 167 -11.09 6.71 -6.80
C VAL A 167 -10.48 7.97 -7.40
N ALA A 168 -10.91 8.36 -8.60
CA ALA A 168 -10.40 9.57 -9.25
C ALA A 168 -10.74 10.85 -8.44
N PRO A 169 -12.00 11.11 -8.05
CA PRO A 169 -12.31 12.26 -7.21
C PRO A 169 -11.72 12.17 -5.81
N LEU A 170 -11.55 10.98 -5.22
CA LEU A 170 -10.82 10.79 -3.97
C LEU A 170 -9.40 11.36 -4.04
N SER A 171 -8.68 11.08 -5.13
CA SER A 171 -7.32 11.59 -5.32
C SER A 171 -7.27 13.12 -5.40
N ILE A 172 -8.19 13.72 -6.17
CA ILE A 172 -8.32 15.18 -6.30
C ILE A 172 -8.68 15.79 -4.94
N SER A 173 -9.63 15.17 -4.23
CA SER A 173 -10.06 15.62 -2.91
C SER A 173 -8.92 15.60 -1.89
N ALA A 174 -8.07 14.57 -1.92
CA ALA A 174 -6.93 14.45 -1.02
C ALA A 174 -5.86 15.52 -1.26
N ILE A 175 -5.64 15.92 -2.53
CA ILE A 175 -4.79 17.07 -2.87
C ILE A 175 -5.38 18.37 -2.34
N LEU A 176 -6.68 18.59 -2.52
CA LEU A 176 -7.38 19.78 -2.02
C LEU A 176 -7.34 19.84 -0.49
N PHE A 177 -7.52 18.69 0.16
CA PHE A 177 -7.37 18.53 1.60
C PHE A 177 -5.96 18.87 2.06
N GLU A 178 -4.93 18.40 1.37
CA GLU A 178 -3.54 18.78 1.64
C GLU A 178 -3.31 20.30 1.49
N VAL A 179 -3.88 20.94 0.47
CA VAL A 179 -3.82 22.40 0.32
C VAL A 179 -4.47 23.11 1.52
N MET A 180 -5.58 22.59 2.03
CA MET A 180 -6.21 23.10 3.26
C MET A 180 -5.29 22.94 4.48
N LEU A 181 -4.64 21.78 4.63
CA LEU A 181 -3.69 21.50 5.71
C LEU A 181 -2.50 22.48 5.70
N ARG A 182 -1.91 22.71 4.52
CA ARG A 182 -0.79 23.67 4.33
C ARG A 182 -1.14 25.10 4.73
N SER A 183 -2.40 25.50 4.54
CA SER A 183 -2.86 26.84 4.90
C SER A 183 -2.99 27.08 6.42
N LYS A 184 -2.54 26.13 7.26
CA LYS A 184 -2.53 26.19 8.74
C LYS A 184 -3.90 26.57 9.32
N ARG A 185 -4.96 25.98 8.78
CA ARG A 185 -6.33 26.26 9.20
C ARG A 185 -6.61 25.77 10.63
N LYS A 186 -7.62 26.37 11.26
CA LYS A 186 -8.13 25.93 12.55
C LYS A 186 -8.54 24.45 12.48
N LYS A 187 -8.28 23.70 13.55
CA LYS A 187 -8.68 22.29 13.69
C LYS A 187 -10.18 22.08 13.42
N SER A 188 -11.00 23.10 13.69
CA SER A 188 -12.45 23.11 13.42
C SER A 188 -12.84 22.94 11.95
N ILE A 189 -11.94 23.15 10.99
CA ILE A 189 -12.21 22.90 9.56
C ILE A 189 -11.65 21.54 9.14
N ILE A 190 -10.48 21.17 9.65
CA ILE A 190 -9.81 19.93 9.27
C ILE A 190 -10.53 18.71 9.81
N VAL A 191 -10.98 18.73 11.06
CA VAL A 191 -11.65 17.57 11.67
C VAL A 191 -12.95 17.24 10.91
N PRO A 192 -13.86 18.19 10.61
CA PRO A 192 -15.02 17.90 9.76
C PRO A 192 -14.65 17.41 8.36
N ALA A 193 -13.59 17.94 7.74
CA ALA A 193 -13.13 17.46 6.43
C ALA A 193 -12.58 16.03 6.48
N MET A 194 -11.95 15.61 7.58
CA MET A 194 -11.57 14.21 7.78
C MET A 194 -12.79 13.32 8.01
N LEU A 195 -13.74 13.78 8.84
CA LEU A 195 -14.98 13.05 9.11
C LEU A 195 -15.84 12.89 7.85
N SER A 196 -15.82 13.85 6.93
CA SER A 196 -16.57 13.76 5.67
C SER A 196 -16.06 12.62 4.79
N TYR A 197 -14.76 12.30 4.79
CA TYR A 197 -14.29 11.09 4.12
C TYR A 197 -14.90 9.83 4.74
N GLY A 198 -14.96 9.76 6.06
CA GLY A 198 -15.64 8.65 6.76
C GLY A 198 -17.09 8.51 6.32
N LEU A 199 -17.81 9.62 6.20
CA LEU A 199 -19.18 9.64 5.68
C LEU A 199 -19.25 9.15 4.22
N VAL A 200 -18.36 9.61 3.34
CA VAL A 200 -18.31 9.14 1.94
C VAL A 200 -18.08 7.64 1.85
N PHE A 201 -17.11 7.09 2.59
CA PHE A 201 -16.84 5.65 2.58
C PHE A 201 -17.97 4.85 3.22
N PHE A 202 -18.62 5.39 4.26
CA PHE A 202 -19.80 4.78 4.86
C PHE A 202 -20.98 4.75 3.88
N SER A 203 -21.27 5.85 3.20
CA SER A 203 -22.30 5.90 2.15
C SER A 203 -21.98 4.93 1.00
N TYR A 204 -20.72 4.87 0.57
CA TYR A 204 -20.29 3.90 -0.44
C TYR A 204 -20.48 2.46 0.03
N ALA A 205 -20.10 2.16 1.28
CA ALA A 205 -20.26 0.84 1.90
C ALA A 205 -21.72 0.41 2.01
N LEU A 206 -22.64 1.34 2.30
CA LEU A 206 -24.07 1.04 2.43
C LEU A 206 -24.79 0.90 1.09
N LEU A 207 -24.45 1.73 0.10
CA LEU A 207 -25.28 1.91 -1.10
C LEU A 207 -24.75 1.16 -2.33
N HIS A 208 -23.44 0.91 -2.39
CA HIS A 208 -22.79 0.42 -3.62
C HIS A 208 -21.85 -0.76 -3.41
N TRP A 209 -21.42 -0.99 -2.17
CA TRP A 209 -20.39 -1.96 -1.92
C TRP A 209 -20.95 -3.38 -1.87
N SER A 210 -20.46 -4.24 -2.75
CA SER A 210 -20.85 -5.65 -2.84
C SER A 210 -20.17 -6.57 -1.80
N GLY A 211 -19.45 -6.02 -0.83
CA GLY A 211 -18.64 -6.78 0.14
C GLY A 211 -17.25 -7.19 -0.36
N PHE A 212 -16.96 -7.07 -1.67
CA PHE A 212 -15.65 -7.36 -2.25
C PHE A 212 -14.70 -6.15 -2.21
N GLY A 213 -13.39 -6.39 -2.07
CA GLY A 213 -12.41 -5.29 -2.07
C GLY A 213 -12.24 -4.55 -0.74
N ARG A 214 -12.51 -5.20 0.40
CA ARG A 214 -12.29 -4.66 1.77
C ARG A 214 -10.92 -4.01 1.96
N LEU A 215 -9.88 -4.70 1.49
CA LEU A 215 -8.49 -4.22 1.55
C LEU A 215 -8.31 -2.91 0.77
N VAL A 216 -9.00 -2.75 -0.35
CA VAL A 216 -8.97 -1.54 -1.18
C VAL A 216 -9.64 -0.38 -0.45
N VAL A 217 -10.83 -0.58 0.11
CA VAL A 217 -11.53 0.44 0.89
C VAL A 217 -10.70 0.86 2.12
N GLY A 218 -10.14 -0.10 2.84
CA GLY A 218 -9.24 0.17 3.97
C GLY A 218 -8.01 0.99 3.55
N THR A 219 -7.43 0.68 2.38
CA THR A 219 -6.30 1.43 1.81
C THR A 219 -6.66 2.89 1.55
N TYR A 220 -7.88 3.16 1.06
CA TYR A 220 -8.35 4.52 0.77
C TYR A 220 -8.64 5.34 2.03
N LEU A 221 -9.08 4.71 3.12
CA LEU A 221 -9.19 5.38 4.42
C LEU A 221 -7.81 5.71 4.99
N ILE A 222 -6.85 4.77 4.90
CA ILE A 222 -5.47 4.97 5.35
C ILE A 222 -4.81 6.10 4.54
N TYR A 223 -5.09 6.20 3.23
CA TYR A 223 -4.57 7.26 2.36
C TYR A 223 -4.80 8.66 2.95
N VAL A 224 -6.05 9.00 3.26
CA VAL A 224 -6.41 10.31 3.80
C VAL A 224 -5.75 10.55 5.16
N PHE A 225 -5.74 9.53 6.01
CA PHE A 225 -5.13 9.60 7.33
C PHE A 225 -3.64 9.88 7.26
N VAL A 226 -2.93 9.19 6.36
CA VAL A 226 -1.49 9.39 6.13
C VAL A 226 -1.17 10.80 5.64
N VAL A 227 -2.02 11.39 4.79
CA VAL A 227 -1.88 12.79 4.36
C VAL A 227 -2.04 13.72 5.55
N ALA A 228 -3.02 13.50 6.43
CA ALA A 228 -3.23 14.31 7.64
C ALA A 228 -2.04 14.21 8.61
N MET A 229 -1.54 12.99 8.85
CA MET A 229 -0.37 12.72 9.71
C MET A 229 0.90 13.44 9.25
N TYR A 230 1.03 13.77 7.97
CA TYR A 230 2.20 14.49 7.49
C TYR A 230 2.23 15.95 7.99
N TYR A 231 1.06 16.58 8.11
CA TYR A 231 0.93 18.00 8.46
C TYR A 231 0.66 18.26 9.94
N TYR A 232 0.07 17.30 10.63
CA TYR A 232 -0.15 17.36 12.07
C TYR A 232 0.80 16.40 12.77
N ASP A 233 1.21 16.73 13.99
CA ASP A 233 2.01 15.82 14.84
C ASP A 233 1.16 14.66 15.40
N VAL A 234 0.39 14.01 14.52
CA VAL A 234 -0.37 12.79 14.81
C VAL A 234 0.57 11.62 14.56
N LYS A 235 1.15 11.10 15.65
CA LYS A 235 2.04 9.95 15.59
C LYS A 235 1.21 8.68 15.56
N PHE A 236 1.20 7.99 14.42
CA PHE A 236 0.65 6.64 14.35
C PHE A 236 1.59 5.68 15.07
N ARG A 237 1.10 5.11 16.15
CA ARG A 237 1.84 4.10 16.91
C ARG A 237 1.53 2.74 16.29
N VAL A 238 2.55 2.09 15.75
CA VAL A 238 2.41 0.83 15.01
C VAL A 238 1.79 -0.28 15.86
N TRP A 239 2.02 -0.28 17.19
CA TRP A 239 1.39 -1.24 18.10
C TRP A 239 -0.14 -1.18 18.15
N LEU A 240 -0.76 -0.08 17.69
CA LEU A 240 -2.21 -0.01 17.55
C LEU A 240 -2.73 -0.96 16.48
N VAL A 241 -1.91 -1.30 15.48
CA VAL A 241 -2.30 -2.24 14.42
C VAL A 241 -2.64 -3.60 15.00
N PRO A 242 -1.72 -4.35 15.66
CA PRO A 242 -2.06 -5.65 16.23
C PRO A 242 -3.14 -5.57 17.33
N ALA A 243 -3.28 -4.45 18.03
CA ALA A 243 -4.34 -4.27 19.02
C ALA A 243 -5.74 -4.20 18.39
N ILE A 244 -5.89 -3.53 17.25
CA ILE A 244 -7.19 -3.34 16.56
C ILE A 244 -7.46 -4.46 15.55
N LEU A 245 -6.41 -5.13 15.05
CA LEU A 245 -6.49 -6.08 13.95
C LEU A 245 -7.48 -7.24 14.19
N PRO A 246 -7.54 -7.90 15.37
CA PRO A 246 -8.51 -8.97 15.60
C PRO A 246 -9.95 -8.51 15.43
N LEU A 247 -10.29 -7.33 15.97
CA LEU A 247 -11.63 -6.74 15.82
C LEU A 247 -11.89 -6.34 14.36
N ALA A 248 -10.92 -5.73 13.69
CA ALA A 248 -11.04 -5.34 12.28
C ALA A 248 -11.24 -6.56 11.37
N LEU A 249 -10.51 -7.65 11.59
CA LEU A 249 -10.67 -8.90 10.87
C LEU A 249 -12.01 -9.56 11.17
N TYR A 250 -12.48 -9.50 12.42
CA TYR A 250 -13.76 -10.06 12.82
C TYR A 250 -14.92 -9.35 12.08
N LEU A 251 -14.92 -8.02 12.14
CA LEU A 251 -15.92 -7.20 11.44
C LEU A 251 -15.83 -7.38 9.92
N ALA A 252 -14.60 -7.48 9.38
CA ALA A 252 -14.41 -7.79 7.98
C ALA A 252 -15.06 -9.14 7.66
N GLN A 253 -14.71 -10.22 8.36
CA GLN A 253 -15.22 -11.57 8.11
C GLN A 253 -16.75 -11.63 8.21
N LEU A 254 -17.32 -11.08 9.29
CA LEU A 254 -18.75 -10.98 9.52
C LEU A 254 -19.46 -10.26 8.37
N SER A 255 -18.90 -9.15 7.87
CA SER A 255 -19.50 -8.40 6.76
C SER A 255 -19.57 -9.18 5.43
N ARG A 256 -18.73 -10.20 5.22
CA ARG A 256 -18.71 -10.98 3.97
C ARG A 256 -19.49 -12.26 4.07
N TYR A 257 -19.32 -13.01 5.15
CA TYR A 257 -19.86 -14.35 5.27
C TYR A 257 -21.09 -14.41 6.19
N GLY A 258 -21.41 -13.32 6.89
CA GLY A 258 -22.51 -13.29 7.86
C GLY A 258 -22.20 -14.02 9.18
N THR A 259 -21.15 -14.85 9.21
CA THR A 259 -20.71 -15.60 10.38
C THR A 259 -19.18 -15.59 10.54
N VAL A 260 -18.73 -15.90 11.76
CA VAL A 260 -17.32 -16.12 12.10
C VAL A 260 -17.27 -17.39 12.96
N ASP A 261 -17.15 -18.53 12.30
CA ASP A 261 -17.37 -19.84 12.95
C ASP A 261 -16.20 -20.27 13.84
N ASN A 262 -14.97 -19.88 13.49
CA ASN A 262 -13.79 -20.17 14.30
C ASN A 262 -12.63 -19.19 14.00
N PHE A 263 -11.58 -19.28 14.82
CA PHE A 263 -10.39 -18.44 14.69
C PHE A 263 -9.54 -18.78 13.45
N ALA A 264 -9.53 -20.04 13.01
CA ALA A 264 -8.81 -20.43 11.78
C ALA A 264 -9.38 -19.70 10.55
N VAL A 265 -10.71 -19.65 10.42
CA VAL A 265 -11.44 -18.93 9.37
C VAL A 265 -11.19 -17.42 9.43
N LEU A 266 -11.10 -16.86 10.64
CA LEU A 266 -10.78 -15.45 10.85
C LEU A 266 -9.38 -15.07 10.33
N VAL A 267 -8.42 -15.97 10.49
CA VAL A 267 -7.00 -15.72 10.19
C VAL A 267 -6.61 -16.14 8.77
N GLY A 268 -7.07 -17.29 8.30
CA GLY A 268 -6.76 -17.85 6.97
C GLY A 268 -7.73 -17.43 5.86
N GLY A 269 -9.00 -17.13 6.16
CA GLY A 269 -10.07 -17.15 5.18
C GLY A 269 -10.23 -15.94 4.23
N SER A 270 -9.50 -14.82 4.42
CA SER A 270 -9.60 -13.70 3.45
C SER A 270 -8.33 -12.93 3.18
N ALA A 271 -7.71 -12.32 4.19
CA ALA A 271 -6.49 -11.56 3.97
C ALA A 271 -5.30 -12.52 3.88
N GLY A 272 -5.32 -13.61 4.67
CA GLY A 272 -4.26 -14.61 4.73
C GLY A 272 -4.22 -15.65 3.62
N HIS A 273 -5.34 -15.89 2.92
CA HIS A 273 -5.42 -16.95 1.91
C HIS A 273 -4.36 -16.84 0.79
N HIS A 274 -3.89 -15.63 0.50
CA HIS A 274 -2.81 -15.43 -0.49
C HIS A 274 -1.50 -16.14 -0.13
N MET A 275 -1.26 -16.42 1.16
CA MET A 275 -0.07 -17.15 1.60
C MET A 275 -0.22 -18.65 1.31
N ILE A 276 -1.41 -19.23 1.47
CA ILE A 276 -1.70 -20.61 1.05
C ILE A 276 -1.47 -20.74 -0.46
N VAL A 277 -2.09 -19.84 -1.23
CA VAL A 277 -1.95 -19.82 -2.69
C VAL A 277 -0.50 -19.56 -3.13
N THR A 278 0.29 -18.82 -2.33
CA THR A 278 1.73 -18.64 -2.60
C THR A 278 2.48 -19.97 -2.49
N GLU A 279 2.22 -20.75 -1.43
CA GLU A 279 2.84 -22.08 -1.27
C GLU A 279 2.42 -23.04 -2.38
N ASP A 280 1.14 -23.03 -2.79
CA ASP A 280 0.67 -23.84 -3.92
C ASP A 280 1.37 -23.46 -5.23
N ALA A 281 1.59 -22.15 -5.45
CA ALA A 281 2.32 -21.65 -6.62
C ALA A 281 3.82 -22.01 -6.60
N ILE A 282 4.44 -22.06 -5.42
CA ILE A 282 5.82 -22.52 -5.24
C ILE A 282 5.92 -24.00 -5.61
N ASN A 283 5.06 -24.84 -5.01
CA ASN A 283 5.04 -26.28 -5.28
C ASN A 283 4.82 -26.57 -6.77
N TYR A 284 3.87 -25.88 -7.40
CA TYR A 284 3.62 -26.01 -8.84
C TYR A 284 4.83 -25.64 -9.70
N ALA A 285 5.56 -24.59 -9.31
CA ALA A 285 6.75 -24.15 -10.04
C ALA A 285 7.94 -25.11 -9.85
N GLU A 286 8.10 -25.69 -8.66
CA GLU A 286 9.12 -26.70 -8.35
C GLU A 286 8.92 -28.01 -9.12
N GLU A 287 7.67 -28.34 -9.48
CA GLU A 287 7.33 -29.42 -10.41
C GLU A 287 7.72 -29.13 -11.87
N GLY A 288 8.50 -28.07 -12.12
CA GLY A 288 9.07 -27.73 -13.42
C GLY A 288 8.09 -27.07 -14.40
N ARG A 289 7.01 -26.44 -13.89
CA ARG A 289 5.92 -25.88 -14.70
C ARG A 289 5.78 -24.34 -14.64
N PRO A 290 6.84 -23.51 -14.64
CA PRO A 290 6.67 -22.06 -14.67
C PRO A 290 6.05 -21.59 -16.00
N LEU A 291 5.23 -20.53 -15.96
CA LEU A 291 4.57 -19.95 -17.13
C LEU A 291 5.55 -19.25 -18.10
N GLY A 292 6.72 -18.85 -17.61
CA GLY A 292 7.82 -18.31 -18.41
C GLY A 292 7.84 -16.78 -18.53
N LEU A 293 8.88 -16.30 -19.22
CA LEU A 293 9.20 -14.86 -19.33
C LEU A 293 8.13 -14.05 -20.08
N LEU A 294 7.44 -14.65 -21.05
CA LEU A 294 6.37 -13.97 -21.78
C LEU A 294 5.21 -13.61 -20.84
N ALA A 295 4.74 -14.59 -20.06
CA ALA A 295 3.71 -14.35 -19.04
C ALA A 295 4.17 -13.32 -18.00
N PHE A 296 5.46 -13.33 -17.62
CA PHE A 296 6.02 -12.31 -16.75
C PHE A 296 5.92 -10.91 -17.36
N TRP A 297 6.28 -10.79 -18.64
CA TRP A 297 6.20 -9.52 -19.36
C TRP A 297 4.76 -9.02 -19.47
N GLU A 298 3.79 -9.89 -19.72
CA GLU A 298 2.37 -9.54 -19.74
C GLU A 298 1.91 -8.96 -18.39
N GLN A 299 2.28 -9.58 -17.27
CA GLN A 299 1.93 -9.05 -15.95
C GLN A 299 2.69 -7.76 -15.61
N PHE A 300 3.94 -7.66 -16.06
CA PHE A 300 4.74 -6.45 -15.95
C PHE A 300 4.11 -5.30 -16.74
N GLN A 301 3.53 -5.55 -17.93
CA GLN A 301 2.75 -4.53 -18.65
C GLN A 301 1.51 -4.10 -17.87
N LEU A 302 0.79 -5.04 -17.25
CA LEU A 302 -0.37 -4.73 -16.42
C LEU A 302 -0.02 -3.90 -15.18
N LEU A 303 1.22 -3.96 -14.70
CA LEU A 303 1.72 -3.03 -13.68
C LEU A 303 1.53 -1.56 -14.09
N PHE A 304 1.72 -1.22 -15.37
CA PHE A 304 1.62 0.16 -15.89
C PHE A 304 0.27 0.45 -16.56
N LEU A 305 -0.27 -0.54 -17.28
CA LEU A 305 -1.40 -0.39 -18.19
C LEU A 305 -2.66 -1.14 -17.73
N GLY A 306 -2.64 -1.77 -16.56
CA GLY A 306 -3.81 -2.50 -16.05
C GLY A 306 -5.08 -1.64 -15.99
N TRP A 307 -4.91 -0.38 -15.60
CA TRP A 307 -5.98 0.63 -15.49
C TRP A 307 -6.59 1.04 -16.84
N PHE A 308 -5.95 0.71 -17.97
CA PHE A 308 -6.47 1.02 -19.30
C PHE A 308 -7.72 0.17 -19.60
N PRO A 309 -8.82 0.75 -20.10
CA PRO A 309 -10.07 0.01 -20.29
C PRO A 309 -9.94 -1.05 -21.39
N ARG A 310 -10.46 -2.25 -21.13
CA ARG A 310 -10.43 -3.37 -22.10
C ARG A 310 -11.23 -3.07 -23.39
N ILE A 311 -12.15 -2.11 -23.36
CA ILE A 311 -12.86 -1.63 -24.57
C ILE A 311 -11.88 -0.99 -25.56
N ILE A 312 -10.84 -0.31 -25.07
CA ILE A 312 -9.83 0.35 -25.93
C ILE A 312 -8.66 -0.61 -26.22
N TRP A 313 -8.37 -1.55 -25.32
CA TRP A 313 -7.38 -2.61 -25.52
C TRP A 313 -8.03 -3.98 -25.30
N PRO A 314 -8.74 -4.52 -26.31
CA PRO A 314 -9.44 -5.81 -26.20
C PRO A 314 -8.48 -6.97 -25.87
N GLU A 315 -7.30 -6.93 -26.48
CA GLU A 315 -6.23 -7.93 -26.36
C GLU A 315 -5.47 -7.85 -25.01
N LYS A 316 -5.89 -6.98 -24.08
CA LYS A 316 -5.21 -6.81 -22.78
C LYS A 316 -5.03 -8.16 -22.08
N PRO A 317 -3.80 -8.50 -21.61
CA PRO A 317 -3.60 -9.71 -20.83
C PRO A 317 -4.51 -9.73 -19.60
N SER A 318 -4.97 -10.92 -19.23
CA SER A 318 -5.69 -11.09 -17.96
C SER A 318 -4.72 -11.08 -16.80
N GLY A 319 -5.13 -10.48 -15.68
CA GLY A 319 -4.31 -10.50 -14.46
C GLY A 319 -4.14 -11.93 -13.95
N LEU A 320 -2.97 -12.24 -13.44
CA LEU A 320 -2.63 -13.59 -13.00
C LEU A 320 -3.55 -14.14 -11.92
N GLY A 321 -4.13 -13.28 -11.08
CA GLY A 321 -5.13 -13.70 -10.10
C GLY A 321 -6.38 -14.36 -10.72
N LEU A 322 -6.72 -14.06 -11.99
CA LEU A 322 -7.82 -14.71 -12.69
C LEU A 322 -7.37 -16.02 -13.36
N THR A 323 -6.23 -15.99 -14.06
CA THR A 323 -5.77 -17.13 -14.89
C THR A 323 -5.12 -18.23 -14.08
N SER A 324 -4.51 -17.91 -12.93
CA SER A 324 -3.91 -18.91 -12.04
C SER A 324 -4.92 -19.87 -11.42
N VAL A 325 -6.21 -19.51 -11.35
CA VAL A 325 -7.26 -20.44 -10.93
C VAL A 325 -7.29 -21.64 -11.86
N ASP A 326 -7.26 -21.39 -13.18
CA ASP A 326 -7.23 -22.42 -14.21
C ASP A 326 -5.93 -23.25 -14.14
N THR A 327 -4.81 -22.57 -13.88
CA THR A 327 -3.47 -23.19 -13.84
C THR A 327 -3.26 -24.08 -12.61
N LEU A 328 -3.70 -23.65 -11.43
CA LEU A 328 -3.41 -24.30 -10.15
C LEU A 328 -4.50 -25.30 -9.73
N TYR A 329 -5.77 -24.95 -9.92
CA TYR A 329 -6.89 -25.71 -9.34
C TYR A 329 -7.91 -26.18 -10.38
N GLY A 330 -7.93 -25.57 -11.57
CA GLY A 330 -9.06 -25.67 -12.50
C GLY A 330 -10.29 -24.89 -12.02
N ARG A 331 -11.34 -24.84 -12.87
CA ARG A 331 -12.57 -24.08 -12.59
C ARG A 331 -13.77 -24.90 -12.13
N ALA A 332 -13.57 -26.17 -11.80
CA ALA A 332 -14.66 -27.00 -11.30
C ALA A 332 -15.21 -26.40 -9.98
N GLY A 333 -16.51 -26.05 -9.96
CA GLY A 333 -17.17 -25.52 -8.76
C GLY A 333 -17.00 -24.02 -8.49
N VAL A 334 -16.35 -23.26 -9.36
CA VAL A 334 -16.18 -21.80 -9.21
C VAL A 334 -16.65 -21.04 -10.45
N ALA A 335 -17.08 -19.78 -10.26
CA ALA A 335 -17.54 -18.94 -11.36
C ALA A 335 -16.43 -18.58 -12.35
N ALA A 336 -16.80 -18.28 -13.60
CA ALA A 336 -15.86 -17.90 -14.67
C ALA A 336 -15.05 -16.63 -14.37
N ASN A 337 -15.52 -15.77 -13.47
CA ASN A 337 -14.82 -14.56 -13.02
C ASN A 337 -14.17 -14.70 -11.63
N HIS A 338 -14.15 -15.92 -11.07
CA HIS A 338 -13.47 -16.17 -9.82
C HIS A 338 -11.98 -15.87 -9.96
N SER A 339 -11.42 -15.15 -8.99
CA SER A 339 -10.00 -14.80 -8.95
C SER A 339 -9.45 -15.01 -7.55
N ILE A 340 -8.19 -15.41 -7.50
CA ILE A 340 -7.41 -15.61 -6.29
C ILE A 340 -6.31 -14.57 -6.19
N SER A 341 -5.75 -14.43 -5.00
CA SER A 341 -4.63 -13.54 -4.75
C SER A 341 -3.38 -14.40 -4.57
N LEU A 342 -2.46 -14.38 -5.54
CA LEU A 342 -1.25 -15.21 -5.52
C LEU A 342 -0.18 -14.73 -4.54
N GLY A 343 -0.33 -13.54 -3.95
CA GLY A 343 0.78 -12.89 -3.25
C GLY A 343 1.84 -12.38 -4.21
N PHE A 344 2.64 -11.41 -3.74
CA PHE A 344 3.75 -10.88 -4.53
C PHE A 344 4.81 -11.94 -4.86
N LEU A 345 5.05 -12.89 -3.95
CA LEU A 345 6.04 -13.94 -4.12
C LEU A 345 5.52 -15.09 -4.99
N GLY A 346 4.30 -15.59 -4.71
CA GLY A 346 3.69 -16.68 -5.47
C GLY A 346 3.54 -16.34 -6.95
N GLU A 347 3.21 -15.08 -7.27
CA GLU A 347 3.18 -14.62 -8.66
C GLU A 347 4.57 -14.75 -9.33
N GLN A 348 5.67 -14.46 -8.63
CA GLN A 348 7.01 -14.60 -9.21
C GLN A 348 7.40 -16.07 -9.43
N TYR A 349 7.05 -16.96 -8.51
CA TYR A 349 7.31 -18.40 -8.68
C TYR A 349 6.52 -18.99 -9.84
N LEU A 350 5.22 -18.69 -9.90
CA LEU A 350 4.36 -19.17 -10.99
C LEU A 350 4.85 -18.70 -12.36
N LEU A 351 5.41 -17.48 -12.44
CA LEU A 351 5.94 -16.90 -13.67
C LEU A 351 7.35 -17.38 -14.03
N LEU A 352 8.27 -17.38 -13.08
CA LEU A 352 9.71 -17.48 -13.35
C LEU A 352 10.39 -18.67 -12.68
N GLY A 353 9.67 -19.46 -11.88
CA GLY A 353 10.20 -20.60 -11.13
C GLY A 353 11.44 -20.22 -10.33
N ASN A 354 12.56 -20.88 -10.60
CA ASN A 354 13.84 -20.65 -9.92
C ASN A 354 14.37 -19.20 -10.01
N PHE A 355 13.88 -18.40 -10.98
CA PHE A 355 14.25 -16.98 -11.11
C PHE A 355 13.29 -16.03 -10.37
N ALA A 356 12.39 -16.54 -9.51
CA ALA A 356 11.40 -15.75 -8.78
C ALA A 356 12.01 -14.55 -8.03
N TYR A 357 13.12 -14.74 -7.32
CA TYR A 357 13.79 -13.66 -6.56
C TYR A 357 14.41 -12.59 -7.47
N ALA A 358 14.83 -12.95 -8.69
CA ALA A 358 15.31 -11.98 -9.67
C ALA A 358 14.16 -11.12 -10.18
N GLY A 359 13.01 -11.74 -10.50
CA GLY A 359 11.76 -11.04 -10.84
C GLY A 359 11.29 -10.11 -9.72
N LEU A 360 11.28 -10.60 -8.48
CA LEU A 360 10.96 -9.80 -7.31
C LEU A 360 11.89 -8.59 -7.16
N SER A 361 13.20 -8.79 -7.32
CA SER A 361 14.18 -7.72 -7.22
C SER A 361 13.96 -6.64 -8.29
N LEU A 362 13.71 -7.05 -9.54
CA LEU A 362 13.33 -6.14 -10.62
C LEU A 362 12.07 -5.34 -10.24
N MET A 363 11.11 -5.99 -9.58
CA MET A 363 9.88 -5.33 -9.15
C MET A 363 10.06 -4.32 -8.04
N LEU A 364 10.85 -4.62 -7.03
CA LEU A 364 11.18 -3.67 -5.98
C LEU A 364 11.93 -2.45 -6.52
N VAL A 365 12.88 -2.66 -7.45
CA VAL A 365 13.60 -1.55 -8.13
C VAL A 365 12.64 -0.71 -8.96
N THR A 366 11.73 -1.34 -9.70
CA THR A 366 10.71 -0.64 -10.50
C THR A 366 9.78 0.19 -9.60
N ILE A 367 9.33 -0.36 -8.48
CA ILE A 367 8.50 0.34 -7.49
C ILE A 367 9.23 1.57 -6.94
N LEU A 368 10.52 1.44 -6.58
CA LEU A 368 11.33 2.57 -6.10
C LEU A 368 11.46 3.67 -7.16
N PHE A 369 11.71 3.28 -8.40
CA PHE A 369 11.81 4.22 -9.53
C PHE A 369 10.48 4.95 -9.76
N LEU A 370 9.36 4.22 -9.82
CA LEU A 370 8.02 4.78 -9.97
C LEU A 370 7.68 5.72 -8.82
N ARG A 371 7.95 5.34 -7.58
CA ARG A 371 7.77 6.20 -6.40
C ARG A 371 8.53 7.51 -6.55
N ARG A 372 9.77 7.46 -7.06
CA ARG A 372 10.60 8.64 -7.30
C ARG A 372 10.02 9.52 -8.41
N LEU A 373 9.51 8.94 -9.49
CA LEU A 373 8.80 9.68 -10.54
C LEU A 373 7.56 10.36 -9.98
N VAL A 374 6.71 9.65 -9.23
CA VAL A 374 5.54 10.25 -8.58
C VAL A 374 5.97 11.42 -7.69
N SER A 375 6.99 11.24 -6.84
CA SER A 375 7.51 12.31 -6.00
C SER A 375 8.00 13.53 -6.81
N LEU A 376 8.63 13.32 -7.97
CA LEU A 376 9.08 14.39 -8.85
C LEU A 376 7.88 15.18 -9.40
N PHE A 377 6.84 14.48 -9.86
CA PHE A 377 5.64 15.10 -10.43
C PHE A 377 4.70 15.70 -9.38
N SER A 378 4.74 15.22 -8.13
CA SER A 378 3.95 15.76 -7.02
C SER A 378 4.36 17.18 -6.60
N ARG A 379 5.54 17.66 -7.02
CA ARG A 379 6.08 19.00 -6.69
C ARG A 379 6.05 19.31 -5.20
N GLY A 380 6.36 18.30 -4.41
CA GLY A 380 6.45 18.36 -2.97
C GLY A 380 5.12 18.28 -2.23
N LEU A 381 3.98 18.08 -2.91
CA LEU A 381 2.77 17.60 -2.25
C LEU A 381 2.94 16.12 -1.86
N ILE A 382 2.42 15.74 -0.70
CA ILE A 382 2.52 14.39 -0.15
C ILE A 382 1.40 13.49 -0.67
N ALA A 383 0.23 14.03 -1.01
CA ALA A 383 -0.95 13.24 -1.37
C ALA A 383 -0.67 12.23 -2.51
N PRO A 384 -0.08 12.57 -3.67
CA PRO A 384 0.16 11.55 -4.68
C PRO A 384 1.22 10.51 -4.26
N ILE A 385 2.19 10.88 -3.43
CA ILE A 385 3.17 9.93 -2.87
C ILE A 385 2.50 9.00 -1.87
N ALA A 386 1.64 9.53 -0.99
CA ALA A 386 0.87 8.76 -0.05
C ALA A 386 -0.09 7.81 -0.77
N ALA A 387 -0.73 8.23 -1.86
CA ALA A 387 -1.55 7.37 -2.71
C ALA A 387 -0.75 6.21 -3.33
N PHE A 388 0.48 6.48 -3.76
CA PHE A 388 1.39 5.44 -4.23
C PHE A 388 1.78 4.47 -3.11
N ASP A 389 2.24 5.01 -1.97
CA ASP A 389 2.70 4.22 -0.82
C ASP A 389 1.58 3.33 -0.28
N VAL A 390 0.38 3.88 -0.02
CA VAL A 390 -0.75 3.09 0.50
C VAL A 390 -1.17 1.98 -0.45
N SER A 391 -1.03 2.18 -1.76
CA SER A 391 -1.35 1.15 -2.76
C SER A 391 -0.43 -0.07 -2.69
N LEU A 392 0.76 0.03 -2.07
CA LEU A 392 1.71 -1.09 -1.98
C LEU A 392 1.16 -2.30 -1.21
N ILE A 393 0.20 -2.11 -0.31
CA ILE A 393 -0.50 -3.24 0.32
C ILE A 393 -1.15 -4.16 -0.72
N SER A 394 -1.58 -3.60 -1.86
CA SER A 394 -2.15 -4.35 -2.98
C SER A 394 -1.10 -5.12 -3.77
N PHE A 395 0.13 -4.61 -3.85
CA PHE A 395 1.27 -5.33 -4.42
C PHE A 395 1.61 -6.56 -3.57
N PHE A 396 1.78 -6.38 -2.25
CA PHE A 396 2.10 -7.51 -1.38
C PHE A 396 1.01 -8.58 -1.35
N TRP A 397 -0.26 -8.16 -1.38
CA TRP A 397 -1.39 -9.07 -1.38
C TRP A 397 -1.60 -9.77 -2.73
N GLY A 398 -1.62 -9.03 -3.85
CA GLY A 398 -2.06 -9.52 -5.17
C GLY A 398 -1.14 -9.18 -6.34
N SER A 399 0.09 -8.74 -6.06
CA SER A 399 1.20 -8.53 -7.00
C SER A 399 0.97 -7.49 -8.12
N MET A 400 1.61 -7.66 -9.28
CA MET A 400 1.86 -6.63 -10.30
C MET A 400 0.56 -6.04 -10.85
N SER A 401 -0.30 -6.89 -11.41
CA SER A 401 -1.53 -6.47 -12.06
C SER A 401 -2.48 -5.79 -11.06
N THR A 402 -2.56 -6.33 -9.84
CA THR A 402 -3.43 -5.79 -8.80
C THR A 402 -2.94 -4.43 -8.29
N PHE A 403 -1.62 -4.24 -8.15
CA PHE A 403 -1.04 -2.94 -7.84
C PHE A 403 -1.30 -1.93 -8.96
N GLY A 404 -0.99 -2.27 -10.22
CA GLY A 404 -1.20 -1.40 -11.38
C GLY A 404 -2.66 -0.97 -11.55
N ASN A 405 -3.59 -1.90 -11.36
CA ASN A 405 -5.03 -1.64 -11.40
C ASN A 405 -5.56 -0.74 -10.28
N ARG A 406 -4.76 -0.38 -9.28
CA ARG A 406 -5.20 0.43 -8.13
C ARG A 406 -4.44 1.74 -8.03
N VAL A 407 -3.11 1.67 -8.15
CA VAL A 407 -2.24 2.83 -7.94
C VAL A 407 -2.49 3.92 -8.97
N TRP A 408 -2.70 3.57 -10.24
CA TRP A 408 -2.81 4.58 -11.30
C TRP A 408 -4.15 5.31 -11.30
N PHE A 409 -5.24 4.67 -10.89
CA PHE A 409 -6.53 5.36 -10.70
C PHE A 409 -6.47 6.40 -9.57
N LEU A 410 -5.58 6.23 -8.60
CA LEU A 410 -5.32 7.27 -7.60
C LEU A 410 -4.30 8.29 -8.13
N VAL A 411 -3.12 7.85 -8.54
CA VAL A 411 -1.99 8.74 -8.80
C VAL A 411 -2.20 9.60 -10.05
N VAL A 412 -2.69 9.03 -11.16
CA VAL A 412 -2.78 9.75 -12.44
C VAL A 412 -3.77 10.91 -12.37
N PRO A 413 -5.02 10.75 -11.88
CA PRO A 413 -5.96 11.88 -11.75
C PRO A 413 -5.43 12.99 -10.85
N GLY A 414 -4.74 12.61 -9.76
CA GLY A 414 -4.15 13.58 -8.84
C GLY A 414 -3.03 14.39 -9.50
N LEU A 415 -2.10 13.74 -10.19
CA LEU A 415 -1.02 14.42 -10.91
C LEU A 415 -1.55 15.29 -12.05
N LEU A 416 -2.58 14.83 -12.79
CA LEU A 416 -3.23 15.60 -13.84
C LEU A 416 -3.89 16.86 -13.27
N PHE A 417 -4.59 16.74 -12.14
CA PHE A 417 -5.18 17.89 -11.45
C PHE A 417 -4.11 18.92 -11.05
N LEU A 418 -2.98 18.47 -10.49
CA LEU A 418 -1.84 19.35 -10.17
C LEU A 418 -1.25 20.03 -11.40
N PHE A 419 -1.20 19.33 -12.52
CA PHE A 419 -0.75 19.89 -13.79
C PHE A 419 -1.69 21.01 -14.26
N ILE A 420 -3.00 20.77 -14.27
CA ILE A 420 -4.03 21.74 -14.68
C ILE A 420 -3.98 22.99 -13.79
N LEU A 421 -3.92 22.83 -12.47
CA LEU A 421 -3.81 23.96 -11.53
C LEU A 421 -2.61 24.84 -11.84
N ARG A 422 -1.46 24.22 -12.18
CA ARG A 422 -0.25 24.96 -12.53
C ARG A 422 -0.43 25.79 -13.80
N LEU A 423 -1.05 25.21 -14.83
CA LEU A 423 -1.29 25.93 -16.09
C LEU A 423 -2.17 27.16 -15.87
N GLN A 424 -3.20 27.05 -15.03
CA GLN A 424 -4.09 28.17 -14.71
C GLN A 424 -3.35 29.31 -13.99
N LEU A 425 -2.44 28.99 -13.07
CA LEU A 425 -1.67 29.99 -12.33
C LEU A 425 -0.57 30.65 -13.16
N GLY A 426 0.06 29.88 -14.05
CA GLY A 426 1.05 30.42 -14.99
C GLY A 426 0.46 31.47 -15.91
N LYS A 427 -0.81 31.32 -16.30
CA LYS A 427 -1.56 32.33 -17.06
C LYS A 427 -1.84 33.57 -16.21
N ALA A 428 -2.30 33.40 -14.97
CA ALA A 428 -2.62 34.52 -14.07
C ALA A 428 -1.41 35.43 -13.78
N LYS A 429 -0.20 34.86 -13.64
CA LYS A 429 1.03 35.64 -13.43
C LYS A 429 1.50 36.40 -14.67
N ARG A 430 1.10 35.98 -15.88
CA ARG A 430 1.45 36.67 -17.13
C ARG A 430 0.48 37.81 -17.47
N SER A 431 -0.73 37.77 -16.92
CA SER A 431 -1.76 38.80 -17.10
C SER A 431 -1.73 39.92 -16.05
N SER A 432 -0.90 39.76 -15.01
CA SER A 432 -0.59 40.78 -13.99
C SER A 432 0.78 41.36 -14.28
#